data_AF-H9F4U2-F1
#
_entry.id   AF-H9F4U2-F1
#
_cell.length_a   1.000
_cell.length_b   1.000
_cell.length_c   1.000
_cell.angle_alpha   90.00
_cell.angle_beta   90.00
_cell.angle_gamma   90.00
#
_symmetry.space_group_name_H-M   'P 1'
#
loop_
_entity.id
_entity.type
_entity.pdbx_description
1 polymer ?
#
loop_
_entity_poly.entity_id
_entity_poly.type
_entity_poly.pdbx_seq_one_letter_code
_entity_poly.pdbx_strand_id
1 'polypeptide(L)'
;SDKEKTIAFLLKELDLLRTSNKKLQQKLAEEDKEQRKLKFKMELQEKETEAKIAENTAALVEEVYFAQKERDKAVMSRLQLAIEERDEAIARAKHMEMSLNMLENINPEENDMTLQELLNRINNADTGIAIQKNGAIIVDRIYKTKECKMRITAEEMSAIIEERDAALSKCKRLEQELHHLKEQNQTSANNVRHLTAENNQERALKAKLLSMQQARETAVQQYKKLEEEIQTLRVYYSLHKSLSQEENLKDQFNYALSTYEEALKNRENIVSITQQQNEELATQLQQALTERANMELQLQHAIEASQVTNEKVQNLERLVDVLRKKVGTGTMRTVI
;
A
#
# COMPACT_ATOMS: atom_id res chain seq x y z
N SER A 1 127.93 -67.23 44.56
CA SER A 1 127.11 -68.20 43.81
C SER A 1 125.61 -68.04 44.06
N ASP A 2 125.09 -67.98 45.31
CA ASP A 2 123.64 -67.77 45.55
C ASP A 2 123.12 -66.33 45.42
N LYS A 3 123.94 -65.33 45.81
CA LYS A 3 123.55 -63.91 45.74
C LYS A 3 123.31 -63.44 44.31
N GLU A 4 124.14 -63.86 43.36
CA GLU A 4 124.01 -63.50 41.93
C GLU A 4 122.77 -64.12 41.28
N LYS A 5 122.43 -65.37 41.64
CA LYS A 5 121.19 -66.02 41.17
C LYS A 5 119.93 -65.32 41.71
N THR A 6 119.98 -64.89 42.97
CA THR A 6 118.89 -64.12 43.59
C THR A 6 118.72 -62.75 42.92
N ILE A 7 119.84 -62.05 42.64
CA ILE A 7 119.83 -60.76 41.92
C ILE A 7 119.26 -60.93 40.50
N ALA A 8 119.65 -61.97 39.77
CA ALA A 8 119.14 -62.23 38.43
C ALA A 8 117.63 -62.55 38.41
N PHE A 9 117.14 -63.30 39.42
CA PHE A 9 115.71 -63.58 39.57
C PHE A 9 114.91 -62.30 39.86
N LEU A 10 115.40 -61.46 40.77
CA LEU A 10 114.78 -60.17 41.11
C LEU A 10 114.76 -59.20 39.92
N LEU A 11 115.81 -59.17 39.09
CA LEU A 11 115.83 -58.37 37.86
C LEU A 11 114.78 -58.84 36.86
N LYS A 12 114.64 -60.17 36.67
CA LYS A 12 113.62 -60.75 35.79
C LYS A 12 112.20 -60.45 36.28
N GLU A 13 111.97 -60.54 37.59
CA GLU A 13 110.70 -60.18 38.21
C GLU A 13 110.39 -58.68 38.06
N LEU A 14 111.41 -57.82 38.22
CA LEU A 14 111.28 -56.39 38.03
C LEU A 14 110.98 -56.00 36.58
N ASP A 15 111.57 -56.70 35.60
CA ASP A 15 111.24 -56.51 34.18
C ASP A 15 109.83 -57.02 33.83
N LEU A 16 109.37 -58.12 34.42
CA LEU A 16 107.98 -58.58 34.32
C LEU A 16 107.01 -57.55 34.92
N LEU A 17 107.34 -56.97 36.08
CA LEU A 17 106.54 -55.92 36.71
C LEU A 17 106.51 -54.64 35.85
N ARG A 18 107.64 -54.23 35.27
CA ARG A 18 107.70 -53.07 34.36
C ARG A 18 106.85 -53.26 33.11
N THR A 19 106.92 -54.43 32.48
CA THR A 19 106.12 -54.73 31.29
C THR A 19 104.63 -54.83 31.61
N SER A 20 104.28 -55.41 32.76
CA SER A 20 102.90 -55.44 33.27
C SER A 20 102.36 -54.04 33.56
N ASN A 21 103.13 -53.20 34.26
CA ASN A 21 102.75 -51.83 34.56
C ASN A 21 102.56 -50.99 33.28
N LYS A 22 103.46 -51.13 32.30
CA LYS A 22 103.31 -50.46 31.00
C LYS A 22 102.02 -50.87 30.27
N LYS A 23 101.66 -52.16 30.31
CA LYS A 23 100.38 -52.65 29.75
C LYS A 23 99.17 -52.10 30.51
N LEU A 24 99.23 -52.03 31.83
CA LEU A 24 98.16 -51.45 32.65
C LEU A 24 97.99 -49.95 32.39
N GLN A 25 99.08 -49.20 32.23
CA GLN A 25 99.03 -47.77 31.87
C GLN A 25 98.42 -47.55 30.48
N GLN A 26 98.74 -48.41 29.51
CA GLN A 26 98.12 -48.36 28.17
C GLN A 26 96.61 -48.65 28.23
N LYS A 27 96.20 -49.70 28.95
CA LYS A 27 94.78 -50.01 29.17
C LYS A 27 94.04 -48.88 29.87
N LEU A 28 94.64 -48.29 30.90
CA LEU A 28 94.06 -47.16 31.61
C LEU A 28 93.87 -45.96 30.68
N ALA A 29 94.85 -45.65 29.84
CA ALA A 29 94.74 -44.56 28.86
C ALA A 29 93.68 -44.84 27.78
N GLU A 30 93.51 -46.10 27.36
CA GLU A 30 92.47 -46.50 26.43
C GLU A 30 91.07 -46.39 27.05
N GLU A 31 90.87 -46.93 28.26
CA GLU A 31 89.62 -46.83 29.02
C GLU A 31 89.26 -45.36 29.33
N ASP A 32 90.21 -44.52 29.73
CA ASP A 32 89.99 -43.09 29.94
C ASP A 32 89.52 -42.39 28.66
N LYS A 33 90.05 -42.80 27.50
CA LYS A 33 89.64 -42.26 26.20
C LYS A 33 88.23 -42.72 25.83
N GLU A 34 87.90 -43.99 26.07
CA GLU A 34 86.55 -44.52 25.84
C GLU A 34 85.52 -43.86 26.77
N GLN A 35 85.84 -43.70 28.05
CA GLN A 35 85.00 -43.03 29.03
C GLN A 35 84.71 -41.58 28.62
N ARG A 36 85.72 -40.83 28.17
CA ARG A 36 85.52 -39.47 27.65
C ARG A 36 84.63 -39.44 26.41
N LYS A 37 84.80 -40.40 25.50
CA LYS A 37 83.97 -40.51 24.29
C LYS A 37 82.51 -40.81 24.64
N LEU A 38 82.27 -41.73 25.57
CA LEU A 38 80.92 -42.06 26.06
C LEU A 38 80.27 -40.87 26.75
N LYS A 39 81.01 -40.15 27.61
CA LYS A 39 80.52 -38.95 28.28
C LYS A 39 80.09 -37.87 27.27
N PHE A 40 80.94 -37.59 26.28
CA PHE A 40 80.59 -36.63 25.22
C PHE A 40 79.36 -37.07 24.42
N LYS A 41 79.21 -38.36 24.13
CA LYS A 41 78.04 -38.89 23.44
C LYS A 41 76.77 -38.72 24.27
N MET A 42 76.83 -38.94 25.58
CA MET A 42 75.69 -38.73 26.48
C MET A 42 75.30 -37.24 26.56
N GLU A 43 76.26 -36.34 26.72
CA GLU A 43 76.02 -34.89 26.74
C GLU A 43 75.39 -34.40 25.42
N LEU A 44 75.85 -34.94 24.28
CA LEU A 44 75.27 -34.63 22.97
C LEU A 44 73.82 -35.09 22.85
N GLN A 45 73.52 -36.31 23.31
CA GLN A 45 72.14 -36.84 23.32
C GLN A 45 71.24 -36.03 24.24
N GLU A 46 71.71 -35.65 25.43
CA GLU A 46 70.96 -34.81 26.35
C GLU A 46 70.62 -33.46 25.70
N LYS A 47 71.59 -32.81 25.06
CA LYS A 47 71.39 -31.54 24.34
C LYS A 47 70.42 -31.67 23.17
N GLU A 48 70.48 -32.77 22.42
CA GLU A 48 69.53 -33.04 21.32
C GLU A 48 68.10 -33.21 21.85
N THR A 49 67.93 -33.93 22.97
CA THR A 49 66.60 -34.09 23.59
C THR A 49 66.07 -32.77 24.17
N GLU A 50 66.92 -31.96 24.78
CA GLU A 50 66.57 -30.64 25.32
C GLU A 50 66.13 -29.69 24.20
N ALA A 51 66.87 -29.66 23.08
CA ALA A 51 66.51 -28.87 21.91
C ALA A 51 65.15 -29.28 21.33
N LYS A 52 64.89 -30.59 21.23
CA LYS A 52 63.62 -31.12 20.72
C LYS A 52 62.44 -30.80 21.63
N ILE A 53 62.65 -30.84 22.96
CA ILE A 53 61.63 -30.42 23.93
C ILE A 53 61.36 -28.92 23.80
N ALA A 54 62.39 -28.10 23.64
CA ALA A 54 62.24 -26.65 23.47
C ALA A 54 61.49 -26.31 22.18
N GLU A 55 61.81 -26.96 21.07
CA GLU A 55 61.11 -26.81 19.78
C GLU A 55 59.62 -27.17 19.91
N ASN A 56 59.30 -28.34 20.46
CA ASN A 56 57.92 -28.77 20.69
C ASN A 56 57.17 -27.80 21.61
N THR A 57 57.84 -27.29 22.65
CA THR A 57 57.24 -26.34 23.60
C THR A 57 56.96 -25.00 22.92
N ALA A 58 57.87 -24.50 22.09
CA ALA A 58 57.67 -23.27 21.33
C ALA A 58 56.49 -23.39 20.36
N ALA A 59 56.40 -24.50 19.61
CA ALA A 59 55.28 -24.76 18.71
C ALA A 59 53.94 -24.79 19.47
N LEU A 60 53.89 -25.46 20.62
CA LEU A 60 52.68 -25.51 21.45
C LEU A 60 52.26 -24.12 21.97
N VAL A 61 53.22 -23.29 22.37
CA VAL A 61 52.95 -21.92 22.83
C VAL A 61 52.39 -21.06 21.70
N GLU A 62 52.92 -21.19 20.48
CA GLU A 62 52.39 -20.53 19.30
C GLU A 62 50.95 -20.98 18.99
N GLU A 63 50.68 -22.28 19.00
CA GLU A 63 49.33 -22.82 18.79
C GLU A 63 48.32 -22.30 19.82
N VAL A 64 48.69 -22.31 21.11
CA VAL A 64 47.85 -21.77 22.19
C VAL A 64 47.59 -20.27 22.00
N TYR A 65 48.61 -19.51 21.58
CA TYR A 65 48.45 -18.09 21.30
C TYR A 65 47.50 -17.83 20.13
N PHE A 66 47.64 -18.58 19.03
CA PHE A 66 46.72 -18.48 17.88
C PHE A 66 45.29 -18.86 18.26
N ALA A 67 45.10 -19.99 18.95
CA ALA A 67 43.79 -20.43 19.42
C ALA A 67 43.13 -19.39 20.34
N GLN A 68 43.90 -18.76 21.22
CA GLN A 68 43.41 -17.70 22.09
C GLN A 68 42.97 -16.46 21.30
N LYS A 69 43.76 -16.05 20.31
CA LYS A 69 43.42 -14.92 19.44
C LYS A 69 42.15 -15.18 18.63
N GLU A 70 41.97 -16.40 18.12
CA GLU A 70 40.74 -16.79 17.43
C GLU A 70 39.54 -16.82 18.37
N ARG A 71 39.72 -17.35 19.59
CA ARG A 71 38.68 -17.33 20.63
C ARG A 71 38.24 -15.91 20.96
N ASP A 72 39.18 -14.99 21.18
CA ASP A 72 38.87 -13.59 21.49
C ASP A 72 38.15 -12.90 20.33
N LYS A 73 38.56 -13.15 19.08
CA LYS A 73 37.86 -12.66 17.89
C LYS A 73 36.42 -13.18 17.83
N ALA A 74 36.22 -14.49 18.03
CA ALA A 74 34.90 -15.10 18.02
C ALA A 74 34.00 -14.55 19.14
N VAL A 75 34.53 -14.33 20.34
CA VAL A 75 33.81 -13.71 21.46
C VAL A 75 33.40 -12.29 21.14
N MET A 76 34.31 -11.47 20.59
CA MET A 76 34.01 -10.09 20.20
C MET A 76 32.93 -10.03 19.10
N SER A 77 33.01 -10.88 18.08
CA SER A 77 31.98 -10.96 17.04
C SER A 77 30.62 -11.38 17.61
N ARG A 78 30.58 -12.34 18.55
CA ARG A 78 29.34 -12.76 19.21
C ARG A 78 28.74 -11.64 20.08
N LEU A 79 29.58 -10.87 20.76
CA LEU A 79 29.13 -9.72 21.55
C LEU A 79 28.56 -8.61 20.66
N GLN A 80 29.17 -8.34 19.51
CA GLN A 80 28.67 -7.37 18.53
C GLN A 80 27.29 -7.79 17.99
N LEU A 81 27.14 -9.05 17.58
CA LEU A 81 25.84 -9.58 17.13
C LEU A 81 24.77 -9.45 18.22
N ALA A 82 25.08 -9.77 19.47
CA ALA A 82 24.13 -9.62 20.57
C ALA A 82 23.71 -8.16 20.81
N ILE A 83 24.61 -7.19 20.58
CA ILE A 83 24.29 -5.76 20.65
C ILE A 83 23.39 -5.35 19.48
N GLU A 84 23.71 -5.78 18.26
CA GLU A 84 22.91 -5.52 17.06
C GLU A 84 21.49 -6.10 17.20
N GLU A 85 21.35 -7.36 17.64
CA GLU A 85 20.05 -8.01 17.88
C GLU A 85 19.23 -7.28 18.95
N ARG A 86 19.87 -6.81 20.03
CA ARG A 86 19.22 -6.02 21.08
C ARG A 86 18.74 -4.68 20.53
N ASP A 87 19.58 -3.98 19.78
CA ASP A 87 19.25 -2.67 19.24
C ASP A 87 18.14 -2.77 18.19
N GLU A 88 18.15 -3.83 17.38
CA GLU A 88 17.06 -4.15 16.45
C GLU A 88 15.76 -4.49 17.20
N ALA A 89 15.83 -5.25 18.29
CA ALA A 89 14.66 -5.54 19.14
C ALA A 89 14.10 -4.27 19.78
N ILE A 90 14.96 -3.35 20.24
CA ILE A 90 14.55 -2.04 20.77
C ILE A 90 13.89 -1.19 19.67
N ALA A 91 14.44 -1.20 18.45
CA ALA A 91 13.87 -0.47 17.32
C ALA A 91 12.48 -1.01 16.96
N ARG A 92 12.32 -2.34 16.89
CA ARG A 92 11.01 -2.99 16.68
C ARG A 92 10.01 -2.64 17.77
N ALA A 93 10.43 -2.69 19.04
CA ALA A 93 9.56 -2.34 20.17
C ALA A 93 9.09 -0.88 20.10
N LYS A 94 10.00 0.06 19.81
CA LYS A 94 9.64 1.47 19.62
C LYS A 94 8.68 1.69 18.45
N HIS A 95 8.88 0.99 17.33
CA HIS A 95 7.97 1.07 16.19
C HIS A 95 6.57 0.55 16.57
N MET A 96 6.48 -0.55 17.30
CA MET A 96 5.22 -1.08 17.80
C MET A 96 4.54 -0.12 18.78
N GLU A 97 5.31 0.50 19.69
CA GLU A 97 4.81 1.51 20.62
C GLU A 97 4.27 2.75 19.88
N MET A 98 4.99 3.26 18.87
CA MET A 98 4.48 4.33 18.02
C MET A 98 3.21 3.93 17.28
N SER A 99 3.14 2.69 16.77
CA SER A 99 1.93 2.16 16.11
C SER A 99 0.76 2.07 17.08
N LEU A 100 0.99 1.66 18.33
CA LEU A 100 -0.02 1.61 19.39
C LEU A 100 -0.50 3.00 19.79
N ASN A 101 0.40 3.97 19.98
CA ASN A 101 0.01 5.36 20.26
C ASN A 101 -0.83 5.98 19.14
N MET A 102 -0.58 5.60 17.88
CA MET A 102 -1.42 6.00 16.74
C MET A 102 -2.80 5.34 16.77
N LEU A 103 -2.92 4.13 17.32
CA LEU A 103 -4.20 3.43 17.52
C LEU A 103 -4.97 3.94 18.74
N GLU A 104 -4.28 4.33 19.82
CA GLU A 104 -4.89 4.81 21.06
C GLU A 104 -5.57 6.19 20.89
N ASN A 105 -5.18 6.95 19.85
CA ASN A 105 -5.84 8.18 19.42
C ASN A 105 -7.12 7.96 18.58
N ILE A 106 -7.53 6.71 18.34
CA ILE A 106 -8.73 6.39 17.57
C ILE A 106 -9.82 5.92 18.55
N ASN A 107 -10.89 6.71 18.66
CA ASN A 107 -12.07 6.32 19.43
C ASN A 107 -12.62 4.97 18.92
N PRO A 108 -12.65 3.90 19.73
CA PRO A 108 -13.06 2.56 19.27
C PRO A 108 -14.50 2.52 18.76
N GLU A 109 -15.39 3.39 19.26
CA GLU A 109 -16.78 3.50 18.78
C GLU A 109 -16.89 4.02 17.33
N GLU A 110 -15.88 4.72 16.80
CA GLU A 110 -15.94 5.28 15.44
C GLU A 110 -15.48 4.30 14.34
N ASN A 111 -14.74 3.24 14.70
CA ASN A 111 -14.20 2.26 13.75
C ASN A 111 -15.11 1.05 13.52
N ASP A 112 -15.88 0.64 14.54
CA ASP A 112 -16.81 -0.50 14.47
C ASP A 112 -18.13 -0.17 13.78
N MET A 113 -18.42 1.12 13.59
CA MET A 113 -19.61 1.53 12.87
C MET A 113 -19.54 1.09 11.41
N THR A 114 -20.65 0.54 10.90
CA THR A 114 -20.77 0.25 9.48
C THR A 114 -20.86 1.55 8.67
N LEU A 115 -20.47 1.51 7.39
CA LEU A 115 -20.66 2.67 6.50
C LEU A 115 -22.13 3.12 6.47
N GLN A 116 -23.06 2.16 6.57
CA GLN A 116 -24.49 2.42 6.64
C GLN A 116 -24.88 3.19 7.90
N GLU A 117 -24.32 2.85 9.06
CA GLU A 117 -24.55 3.59 10.31
C GLU A 117 -24.02 5.02 10.26
N LEU A 118 -22.82 5.22 9.69
CA LEU A 118 -22.25 6.56 9.51
C LEU A 118 -23.11 7.42 8.57
N LEU A 119 -23.58 6.84 7.46
CA LEU A 119 -24.50 7.52 6.52
C LEU A 119 -25.84 7.83 7.17
N ASN A 120 -26.40 6.90 7.95
CA ASN A 120 -27.64 7.13 8.70
C ASN A 120 -27.47 8.24 9.74
N ARG A 121 -26.32 8.33 10.41
CA ARG A 121 -26.00 9.42 11.35
C ARG A 121 -25.85 10.77 10.67
N ILE A 122 -25.27 10.81 9.47
CA ILE A 122 -25.21 12.03 8.66
C ILE A 122 -26.61 12.47 8.24
N ASN A 123 -27.45 11.53 7.79
CA ASN A 123 -28.81 11.82 7.33
C ASN A 123 -29.74 12.30 8.46
N ASN A 124 -29.49 11.83 9.68
CA ASN A 124 -30.26 12.19 10.89
C ASN A 124 -29.56 13.23 11.77
N ALA A 125 -28.52 13.91 11.29
CA ALA A 125 -27.78 14.87 12.09
C ALA A 125 -28.47 16.23 12.16
N ASP A 126 -28.79 16.68 13.38
CA ASP A 126 -29.45 17.98 13.62
C ASP A 126 -28.51 19.19 13.50
N THR A 127 -27.20 18.97 13.37
CA THR A 127 -26.20 20.05 13.30
C THR A 127 -25.14 19.79 12.23
N GLY A 128 -24.65 20.87 11.61
CA GLY A 128 -23.56 20.80 10.63
C GLY A 128 -22.25 20.25 11.21
N ILE A 129 -22.01 20.44 12.50
CA ILE A 129 -20.85 19.90 13.21
C ILE A 129 -20.92 18.37 13.28
N ALA A 130 -22.10 17.80 13.56
CA ALA A 130 -22.30 16.35 13.57
C ALA A 130 -22.16 15.74 12.18
N ILE A 131 -22.62 16.43 11.13
CA ILE A 131 -22.40 16.03 9.73
C ILE A 131 -20.91 16.01 9.42
N GLN A 132 -20.18 17.08 9.77
CA GLN A 132 -18.75 17.20 9.51
C GLN A 132 -17.94 16.11 10.23
N LYS A 133 -18.27 15.83 11.50
CA LYS A 133 -17.60 14.80 12.30
C LYS A 133 -17.77 13.41 11.68
N ASN A 134 -19.00 13.00 11.36
CA ASN A 134 -19.25 11.70 10.72
C ASN A 134 -18.66 11.64 9.29
N GLY A 135 -18.69 12.75 8.55
CA GLY A 135 -18.05 12.86 7.24
C GLY A 135 -16.53 12.66 7.31
N ALA A 136 -15.86 13.23 8.33
CA ALA A 136 -14.42 13.06 8.54
C ALA A 136 -14.05 11.59 8.79
N ILE A 137 -14.86 10.84 9.54
CA ILE A 137 -14.65 9.41 9.80
C ILE A 137 -14.76 8.60 8.49
N ILE A 138 -15.77 8.89 7.66
CA ILE A 138 -15.94 8.21 6.36
C ILE A 138 -14.72 8.48 5.47
N VAL A 139 -14.28 9.73 5.37
CA VAL A 139 -13.12 10.14 4.57
C VAL A 139 -11.86 9.43 5.07
N ASP A 140 -11.59 9.45 6.37
CA ASP A 140 -10.46 8.76 6.99
C ASP A 140 -10.47 7.25 6.67
N ARG A 141 -11.64 6.60 6.76
CA ARG A 141 -11.80 5.17 6.43
C ARG A 141 -11.51 4.87 4.95
N ILE A 142 -11.93 5.75 4.04
CA ILE A 142 -11.63 5.64 2.60
C ILE A 142 -10.11 5.75 2.37
N TYR A 143 -9.46 6.72 2.99
CA TYR A 143 -8.02 6.91 2.88
C TYR A 143 -7.25 5.69 3.40
N LYS A 144 -7.56 5.23 4.62
CA LYS A 144 -6.94 4.03 5.22
C LYS A 144 -7.15 2.77 4.38
N THR A 145 -8.35 2.58 3.83
CA THR A 145 -8.64 1.43 2.95
C THR A 145 -7.82 1.51 1.66
N LYS A 146 -7.70 2.70 1.08
CA LYS A 146 -6.89 2.92 -0.14
C LYS A 146 -5.40 2.67 0.13
N GLU A 147 -4.89 3.20 1.23
CA GLU A 147 -3.51 3.02 1.65
C GLU A 147 -3.19 1.54 1.93
N CYS A 148 -4.08 0.85 2.65
CA CYS A 148 -3.93 -0.59 2.91
C CYS A 148 -3.88 -1.40 1.60
N LYS A 149 -4.77 -1.11 0.64
CA LYS A 149 -4.72 -1.74 -0.70
C LYS A 149 -3.40 -1.48 -1.41
N MET A 150 -2.92 -0.22 -1.40
CA MET A 150 -1.64 0.13 -2.01
C MET A 150 -0.45 -0.61 -1.36
N ARG A 151 -0.45 -0.72 -0.03
CA ARG A 151 0.57 -1.46 0.72
C ARG A 151 0.57 -2.94 0.38
N ILE A 152 -0.61 -3.59 0.38
CA ILE A 152 -0.74 -5.00 0.01
C ILE A 152 -0.23 -5.23 -1.42
N THR A 153 -0.65 -4.41 -2.38
CA THR A 153 -0.17 -4.53 -3.76
C THR A 153 1.35 -4.32 -3.87
N ALA A 154 1.93 -3.41 -3.09
CA ALA A 154 3.38 -3.21 -3.05
C ALA A 154 4.11 -4.44 -2.48
N GLU A 155 3.62 -5.01 -1.39
CA GLU A 155 4.16 -6.23 -0.76
C GLU A 155 4.07 -7.43 -1.73
N GLU A 156 2.93 -7.61 -2.40
CA GLU A 156 2.73 -8.65 -3.42
C GLU A 156 3.70 -8.49 -4.60
N MET A 157 3.86 -7.27 -5.12
CA MET A 157 4.82 -7.00 -6.19
C MET A 157 6.27 -7.28 -5.77
N SER A 158 6.65 -6.90 -4.55
CA SER A 158 7.98 -7.21 -4.00
C SER A 158 8.21 -8.73 -3.89
N ALA A 159 7.24 -9.47 -3.36
CA ALA A 159 7.34 -10.93 -3.24
C ALA A 159 7.51 -11.61 -4.61
N ILE A 160 6.78 -11.17 -5.63
CA ILE A 160 6.91 -11.67 -7.01
C ILE A 160 8.31 -11.38 -7.58
N ILE A 161 8.85 -10.18 -7.32
CA ILE A 161 10.20 -9.80 -7.75
C ILE A 161 11.27 -10.68 -7.09
N GLU A 162 11.14 -10.93 -5.78
CA GLU A 162 12.06 -11.79 -5.03
C GLU A 162 12.01 -13.24 -5.54
N GLU A 163 10.81 -13.78 -5.78
CA GLU A 163 10.65 -15.14 -6.33
C GLU A 163 11.29 -15.25 -7.73
N ARG A 164 11.07 -14.24 -8.58
CA ARG A 164 11.70 -14.15 -9.91
C ARG A 164 13.23 -14.15 -9.79
N ASP A 165 13.79 -13.33 -8.91
CA ASP A 165 15.24 -13.19 -8.77
C ASP A 165 15.89 -14.44 -8.16
N ALA A 166 15.21 -15.10 -7.23
CA ALA A 166 15.62 -16.40 -6.70
C ALA A 166 15.62 -17.48 -7.79
N ALA A 167 14.58 -17.52 -8.64
CA ALA A 167 14.50 -18.44 -9.77
C ALA A 167 15.60 -18.17 -10.80
N LEU A 168 15.86 -16.90 -11.15
CA LEU A 168 16.94 -16.51 -12.05
C LEU A 168 18.32 -16.90 -11.50
N SER A 169 18.55 -16.69 -10.21
CA SER A 169 19.81 -17.07 -9.55
C SER A 169 20.04 -18.57 -9.56
N LYS A 170 18.96 -19.36 -9.36
CA LYS A 170 19.00 -20.82 -9.49
C LYS A 170 19.31 -21.27 -10.91
N CYS A 171 18.73 -20.63 -11.92
CA CYS A 171 19.05 -20.92 -13.32
C CYS A 171 20.52 -20.65 -13.64
N LYS A 172 21.05 -19.48 -13.26
CA LYS A 172 22.47 -19.13 -13.46
C LYS A 172 23.42 -20.15 -12.83
N ARG A 173 23.13 -20.60 -11.60
CA ARG A 173 23.94 -21.61 -10.92
C ARG A 173 23.94 -22.95 -11.67
N LEU A 174 22.76 -23.41 -12.09
CA LEU A 174 22.62 -24.66 -12.86
C LEU A 174 23.35 -24.57 -14.22
N GLU A 175 23.33 -23.40 -14.87
CA GLU A 175 24.09 -23.17 -16.10
C GLU A 175 25.61 -23.25 -15.87
N GLN A 176 26.11 -22.68 -14.77
CA GLN A 176 27.53 -22.77 -14.38
C GLN A 176 27.94 -24.21 -14.01
N GLU A 177 27.13 -24.93 -13.22
CA GLU A 177 27.36 -26.33 -12.89
C GLU A 177 27.45 -27.21 -14.15
N LEU A 178 26.57 -26.96 -15.12
CA LEU A 178 26.58 -27.67 -16.40
C LEU A 178 27.84 -27.34 -17.21
N HIS A 179 28.29 -26.08 -17.21
CA HIS A 179 29.55 -25.69 -17.85
C HIS A 179 30.75 -26.41 -17.25
N HIS A 180 30.86 -26.43 -15.91
CA HIS A 180 31.94 -27.13 -15.22
C HIS A 180 31.92 -28.64 -15.46
N LEU A 181 30.74 -29.28 -15.46
CA LEU A 181 30.64 -30.71 -15.81
C LEU A 181 31.11 -30.98 -17.25
N LYS A 182 30.80 -30.10 -18.20
CA LYS A 182 31.30 -30.22 -19.58
C LYS A 182 32.81 -30.10 -19.65
N GLU A 183 33.40 -29.11 -18.97
CA GLU A 183 34.87 -28.94 -18.88
C GLU A 183 35.56 -30.14 -18.21
N GLN A 184 34.96 -30.67 -17.13
CA GLN A 184 35.44 -31.85 -16.43
C GLN A 184 35.36 -33.11 -17.30
N ASN A 185 34.29 -33.31 -18.07
CA ASN A 185 34.18 -34.41 -19.02
C ASN A 185 35.20 -34.28 -20.17
N GLN A 186 35.49 -33.05 -20.61
CA GLN A 186 36.48 -32.79 -21.65
C GLN A 186 37.92 -33.06 -21.18
N THR A 187 38.21 -32.81 -19.90
CA THR A 187 39.51 -33.09 -19.27
C THR A 187 39.66 -34.55 -18.80
N SER A 188 38.55 -35.21 -18.44
CA SER A 188 38.51 -36.61 -17.98
C SER A 188 38.44 -37.65 -19.11
N ALA A 189 38.33 -37.21 -20.37
CA ALA A 189 38.42 -38.05 -21.57
C ALA A 189 39.73 -38.87 -21.68
N ASN A 190 40.73 -38.61 -20.81
CA ASN A 190 41.96 -39.39 -20.69
C ASN A 190 41.88 -40.58 -19.70
N ASN A 191 40.77 -40.80 -18.99
CA ASN A 191 40.61 -41.93 -18.05
C ASN A 191 39.31 -42.72 -18.30
N VAL A 192 39.44 -43.90 -18.91
CA VAL A 192 38.36 -44.73 -19.46
C VAL A 192 37.39 -45.31 -18.40
N ARG A 193 37.71 -45.27 -17.10
CA ARG A 193 36.91 -45.93 -16.05
C ARG A 193 35.77 -45.10 -15.42
N HIS A 194 35.69 -43.79 -15.65
CA HIS A 194 34.66 -42.91 -15.02
C HIS A 194 33.49 -42.50 -15.94
N LEU A 195 33.58 -42.79 -17.24
CA LEU A 195 32.68 -42.30 -18.30
C LEU A 195 31.20 -42.67 -18.14
N THR A 196 30.83 -43.69 -17.36
CA THR A 196 29.45 -44.20 -17.32
C THR A 196 28.59 -43.51 -16.25
N ALA A 197 29.19 -43.09 -15.13
CA ALA A 197 28.47 -42.43 -14.03
C ALA A 197 28.33 -40.92 -14.26
N GLU A 198 29.39 -40.23 -14.69
CA GLU A 198 29.38 -38.79 -15.00
C GLU A 198 28.45 -38.45 -16.18
N ASN A 199 28.39 -39.32 -17.19
CA ASN A 199 27.48 -39.16 -18.34
C ASN A 199 25.99 -39.24 -17.94
N ASN A 200 25.66 -40.07 -16.94
CA ASN A 200 24.28 -40.14 -16.43
C ASN A 200 23.89 -38.88 -15.66
N GLN A 201 24.82 -38.26 -14.93
CA GLN A 201 24.58 -37.03 -14.18
C GLN A 201 24.46 -35.80 -15.11
N GLU A 202 25.30 -35.71 -16.16
CA GLU A 202 25.16 -34.69 -17.21
C GLU A 202 23.82 -34.83 -17.95
N ARG A 203 23.42 -36.06 -18.29
CA ARG A 203 22.15 -36.34 -18.97
C ARG A 203 20.95 -35.97 -18.10
N ALA A 204 21.03 -36.18 -16.78
CA ALA A 204 19.99 -35.78 -15.83
C ALA A 204 19.86 -34.25 -15.70
N LEU A 205 20.97 -33.52 -15.61
CA LEU A 205 20.97 -32.04 -15.57
C LEU A 205 20.44 -31.45 -16.88
N LYS A 206 20.83 -32.01 -18.03
CA LYS A 206 20.34 -31.59 -19.34
C LYS A 206 18.84 -31.82 -19.48
N ALA A 207 18.32 -32.96 -19.02
CA ALA A 207 16.89 -33.24 -18.99
C ALA A 207 16.12 -32.24 -18.09
N LYS A 208 16.69 -31.90 -16.92
CA LYS A 208 16.11 -30.91 -16.00
C LYS A 208 16.07 -29.50 -16.60
N LEU A 209 17.14 -29.09 -17.28
CA LEU A 209 17.21 -27.80 -17.96
C LEU A 209 16.18 -27.70 -19.09
N LEU A 210 16.04 -28.77 -19.89
CA LEU A 210 15.07 -28.83 -20.98
C LEU A 210 13.62 -28.78 -20.46
N SER A 211 13.34 -29.49 -19.37
CA SER A 211 12.05 -29.44 -18.67
C SER A 211 11.74 -28.04 -18.14
N MET A 212 12.71 -27.36 -17.52
CA MET A 212 12.53 -25.99 -17.04
C MET A 212 12.32 -25.00 -18.19
N GLN A 213 13.01 -25.18 -19.31
CA GLN A 213 12.83 -24.34 -20.49
C GLN A 213 11.44 -24.51 -21.11
N GLN A 214 10.96 -25.75 -21.21
CA GLN A 214 9.61 -26.04 -21.71
C GLN A 214 8.52 -25.51 -20.76
N ALA A 215 8.73 -25.60 -19.45
CA ALA A 215 7.85 -24.99 -18.45
C ALA A 215 7.82 -23.46 -18.58
N ARG A 216 8.97 -22.82 -18.79
CA ARG A 216 9.07 -21.37 -19.05
C ARG A 216 8.32 -20.98 -20.33
N GLU A 217 8.50 -21.69 -21.42
CA GLU A 217 7.81 -21.42 -22.69
C GLU A 217 6.30 -21.56 -22.55
N THR A 218 5.83 -22.58 -21.81
CA THR A 218 4.41 -22.77 -21.49
C THR A 218 3.85 -21.62 -20.65
N ALA A 219 4.59 -21.19 -19.62
CA ALA A 219 4.19 -20.07 -18.78
C ALA A 219 4.12 -18.75 -19.57
N VAL A 220 5.09 -18.49 -20.47
CA VAL A 220 5.09 -17.32 -21.35
C VAL A 220 3.86 -17.31 -22.27
N GLN A 221 3.48 -18.47 -22.81
CA GLN A 221 2.25 -18.57 -23.61
C GLN A 221 0.99 -18.31 -22.79
N GLN A 222 0.93 -18.78 -21.53
CA GLN A 222 -0.18 -18.51 -20.63
C GLN A 222 -0.27 -17.01 -20.28
N TYR A 223 0.86 -16.37 -19.97
CA TYR A 223 0.88 -14.92 -19.71
C TYR A 223 0.40 -14.11 -20.90
N LYS A 224 0.78 -14.51 -22.12
CA LYS A 224 0.31 -13.84 -23.33
C LYS A 224 -1.20 -13.94 -23.51
N LYS A 225 -1.80 -15.11 -23.25
CA LYS A 225 -3.26 -15.28 -23.27
C LYS A 225 -3.95 -14.42 -22.21
N LEU A 226 -3.40 -14.39 -20.99
CA LEU A 226 -3.95 -13.59 -19.90
C LEU A 226 -3.88 -12.08 -20.21
N GLU A 227 -2.81 -11.63 -20.87
CA GLU A 227 -2.65 -10.26 -21.33
C GLU A 227 -3.73 -9.88 -22.38
N GLU A 228 -3.99 -10.78 -23.33
CA GLU A 228 -5.08 -10.62 -24.33
C GLU A 228 -6.47 -10.56 -23.66
N GLU A 229 -6.72 -11.39 -22.65
CA GLU A 229 -7.97 -11.36 -21.86
C GLU A 229 -8.12 -10.06 -21.07
N ILE A 230 -7.06 -9.59 -20.40
CA ILE A 230 -7.07 -8.31 -19.68
C ILE A 230 -7.36 -7.15 -20.64
N GLN A 231 -6.75 -7.15 -21.82
CA GLN A 231 -6.98 -6.11 -22.81
C GLN A 231 -8.43 -6.13 -23.30
N THR A 232 -8.98 -7.33 -23.53
CA THR A 232 -10.38 -7.53 -23.90
C THR A 232 -11.32 -7.00 -22.81
N LEU A 233 -11.07 -7.34 -21.53
CA LEU A 233 -11.85 -6.85 -20.40
C LEU A 233 -11.78 -5.32 -20.25
N ARG A 234 -10.62 -4.70 -20.50
CA ARG A 234 -10.49 -3.23 -20.50
C ARG A 234 -11.37 -2.57 -21.56
N VAL A 235 -11.44 -3.13 -22.76
CA VAL A 235 -12.34 -2.65 -23.82
C VAL A 235 -13.79 -2.78 -23.39
N TYR A 236 -14.21 -3.95 -22.88
CA TYR A 236 -15.57 -4.16 -22.39
C TYR A 236 -15.95 -3.21 -21.26
N TYR A 237 -15.08 -3.03 -20.27
CA TYR A 237 -15.31 -2.10 -19.16
C TYR A 237 -15.45 -0.65 -19.66
N SER A 238 -14.59 -0.24 -20.60
CA SER A 238 -14.63 1.11 -21.16
C SER A 238 -15.92 1.34 -21.94
N LEU A 239 -16.34 0.36 -22.73
CA LEU A 239 -17.60 0.41 -23.47
C LEU A 239 -18.81 0.47 -22.52
N HIS A 240 -18.85 -0.40 -21.51
CA HIS A 240 -19.92 -0.41 -20.50
C HIS A 240 -20.01 0.93 -19.77
N LYS A 241 -18.86 1.51 -19.39
CA LYS A 241 -18.82 2.83 -18.74
C LYS A 241 -19.40 3.92 -19.63
N SER A 242 -19.05 3.94 -20.92
CA SER A 242 -19.61 4.90 -21.88
C SER A 242 -21.12 4.71 -22.08
N LEU A 243 -21.58 3.46 -22.23
CA LEU A 243 -23.01 3.15 -22.39
C LEU A 243 -23.83 3.53 -21.14
N SER A 244 -23.31 3.25 -19.95
CA SER A 244 -23.96 3.66 -18.69
C SER A 244 -24.01 5.18 -18.54
N GLN A 245 -22.96 5.88 -19.01
CA GLN A 245 -22.96 7.35 -19.04
C GLN A 245 -24.02 7.89 -20.02
N GLU A 246 -24.20 7.24 -21.17
CA GLU A 246 -25.25 7.58 -22.14
C GLU A 246 -26.66 7.35 -21.58
N GLU A 247 -26.88 6.24 -20.87
CA GLU A 247 -28.16 5.96 -20.19
C GLU A 247 -28.51 7.05 -19.16
N ASN A 248 -27.55 7.45 -18.33
CA ASN A 248 -27.73 8.53 -17.36
C ASN A 248 -28.04 9.88 -18.05
N LEU A 249 -27.32 10.21 -19.13
CA LEU A 249 -27.60 11.41 -19.93
C LEU A 249 -29.02 11.40 -20.54
N LYS A 250 -29.47 10.23 -20.99
CA LYS A 250 -30.83 10.04 -21.52
C LYS A 250 -31.89 10.27 -20.44
N ASP A 251 -31.68 9.76 -19.23
CA ASP A 251 -32.60 9.98 -18.12
C ASP A 251 -32.67 11.45 -17.70
N GLN A 252 -31.52 12.14 -17.65
CA GLN A 252 -31.48 13.59 -17.41
C GLN A 252 -32.22 14.37 -18.50
N PHE A 253 -32.04 13.98 -19.76
CA PHE A 253 -32.74 14.60 -20.88
C PHE A 253 -34.26 14.40 -20.78
N ASN A 254 -34.70 13.18 -20.48
CA ASN A 254 -36.12 12.88 -20.28
C ASN A 254 -36.72 13.68 -19.12
N TYR A 255 -36.02 13.80 -17.99
CA TYR A 255 -36.46 14.60 -16.86
C TYR A 255 -36.60 16.09 -17.22
N ALA A 256 -35.61 16.64 -17.94
CA ALA A 256 -35.68 18.02 -18.42
C ALA A 256 -36.86 18.22 -19.38
N LEU A 257 -37.08 17.26 -20.30
CA LEU A 257 -38.18 17.31 -21.26
C LEU A 257 -39.55 17.28 -20.56
N SER A 258 -39.75 16.36 -19.60
CA SER A 258 -40.98 16.31 -18.81
C SER A 258 -41.22 17.60 -18.01
N THR A 259 -40.17 18.22 -17.49
CA THR A 259 -40.27 19.51 -16.79
C THR A 259 -40.75 20.62 -17.73
N TYR A 260 -40.22 20.67 -18.97
CA TYR A 260 -40.68 21.63 -19.97
C TYR A 260 -42.10 21.36 -20.45
N GLU A 261 -42.49 20.11 -20.61
CA GLU A 261 -43.86 19.72 -20.96
C GLU A 261 -44.85 20.14 -19.87
N GLU A 262 -44.54 19.91 -18.59
CA GLU A 262 -45.37 20.39 -17.49
C GLU A 262 -45.46 21.92 -17.43
N ALA A 263 -44.34 22.62 -17.63
CA ALA A 263 -44.33 24.08 -17.67
C ALA A 263 -45.19 24.62 -18.83
N LEU A 264 -45.12 23.98 -20.00
CA LEU A 264 -45.92 24.35 -21.17
C LEU A 264 -47.40 24.11 -20.91
N LYS A 265 -47.77 22.94 -20.37
CA LYS A 265 -49.15 22.59 -20.02
C LYS A 265 -49.72 23.56 -18.98
N ASN A 266 -48.94 23.93 -17.97
CA ASN A 266 -49.35 24.93 -16.98
C ASN A 266 -49.59 26.30 -17.63
N ARG A 267 -48.73 26.72 -18.56
CA ARG A 267 -48.91 27.97 -19.31
C ARG A 267 -50.16 27.92 -20.18
N GLU A 268 -50.42 26.81 -20.88
CA GLU A 268 -51.64 26.62 -21.67
C GLU A 268 -52.90 26.71 -20.81
N ASN A 269 -52.90 26.08 -19.63
CA ASN A 269 -54.00 26.19 -18.68
C ASN A 269 -54.24 27.64 -18.23
N ILE A 270 -53.19 28.37 -17.88
CA ILE A 270 -53.29 29.79 -17.49
C ILE A 270 -53.86 30.64 -18.64
N VAL A 271 -53.39 30.41 -19.87
CA VAL A 271 -53.89 31.12 -21.06
C VAL A 271 -55.38 30.82 -21.28
N SER A 272 -55.78 29.55 -21.19
CA SER A 272 -57.19 29.15 -21.32
C SER A 272 -58.08 29.79 -20.27
N ILE A 273 -57.68 29.80 -19.00
CA ILE A 273 -58.41 30.47 -17.92
C ILE A 273 -58.52 31.98 -18.17
N THR A 274 -57.41 32.62 -18.56
CA THR A 274 -57.38 34.05 -18.85
C THR A 274 -58.30 34.41 -20.02
N GLN A 275 -58.33 33.56 -21.04
CA GLN A 275 -59.20 33.75 -22.20
C GLN A 275 -60.68 33.63 -21.82
N GLN A 276 -61.05 32.62 -21.04
CA GLN A 276 -62.42 32.49 -20.54
C GLN A 276 -62.83 33.72 -19.69
N GLN A 277 -61.96 34.19 -18.79
CA GLN A 277 -62.23 35.38 -18.00
C GLN A 277 -62.41 36.63 -18.85
N ASN A 278 -61.61 36.79 -19.91
CA ASN A 278 -61.76 37.91 -20.85
C ASN A 278 -63.08 37.84 -21.63
N GLU A 279 -63.51 36.64 -22.03
CA GLU A 279 -64.81 36.43 -22.68
C GLU A 279 -65.97 36.77 -21.72
N GLU A 280 -65.91 36.31 -20.46
CA GLU A 280 -66.88 36.67 -19.43
C GLU A 280 -66.93 38.18 -19.18
N LEU A 281 -65.78 38.84 -19.03
CA LEU A 281 -65.71 40.30 -18.87
C LEU A 281 -66.28 41.05 -20.08
N ALA A 282 -66.04 40.57 -21.30
CA ALA A 282 -66.61 41.16 -22.51
C ALA A 282 -68.13 41.06 -22.52
N THR A 283 -68.70 39.92 -22.10
CA THR A 283 -70.16 39.76 -21.98
C THR A 283 -70.76 40.66 -20.90
N GLN A 284 -70.11 40.79 -19.73
CA GLN A 284 -70.54 41.70 -18.66
C GLN A 284 -70.50 43.16 -19.12
N LEU A 285 -69.45 43.56 -19.84
CA LEU A 285 -69.34 44.90 -20.40
C LEU A 285 -70.47 45.18 -21.41
N GLN A 286 -70.77 44.22 -22.28
CA GLN A 286 -71.85 44.35 -23.24
C GLN A 286 -73.21 44.49 -22.54
N GLN A 287 -73.46 43.71 -21.48
CA GLN A 287 -74.66 43.83 -20.67
C GLN A 287 -74.76 45.18 -19.96
N ALA A 288 -73.67 45.66 -19.35
CA ALA A 288 -73.65 46.97 -18.70
C ALA A 288 -73.91 48.12 -19.70
N LEU A 289 -73.42 47.99 -20.94
CA LEU A 289 -73.69 48.96 -22.00
C LEU A 289 -75.16 48.96 -22.43
N THR A 290 -75.81 47.80 -22.53
CA THR A 290 -77.24 47.72 -22.87
C THR A 290 -78.12 48.23 -21.72
N GLU A 291 -77.78 47.91 -20.48
CA GLU A 291 -78.45 48.45 -19.29
C GLU A 291 -78.31 49.98 -19.22
N ARG A 292 -77.12 50.52 -19.47
CA ARG A 292 -76.91 51.99 -19.54
C ARG A 292 -77.78 52.64 -20.60
N ALA A 293 -77.82 52.07 -21.82
CA ALA A 293 -78.65 52.59 -22.90
C ALA A 293 -80.15 52.57 -22.55
N ASN A 294 -80.62 51.52 -21.87
CA ASN A 294 -82.00 51.43 -21.39
C ASN A 294 -82.31 52.49 -20.31
N MET A 295 -81.39 52.71 -19.38
CA MET A 295 -81.52 53.74 -18.34
C MET A 295 -81.50 55.15 -18.93
N GLU A 296 -80.65 55.41 -19.93
CA GLU A 296 -80.63 56.68 -20.68
C GLU A 296 -81.98 56.94 -21.35
N LEU A 297 -82.60 55.92 -21.98
CA LEU A 297 -83.94 56.03 -22.55
C LEU A 297 -85.02 56.32 -21.49
N GLN A 298 -84.99 55.62 -20.35
CA GLN A 298 -85.94 55.87 -19.26
C GLN A 298 -85.79 57.29 -18.69
N LEU A 299 -84.56 57.77 -18.53
CA LEU A 299 -84.28 59.13 -18.09
C LEU A 299 -84.85 60.15 -19.07
N GLN A 300 -84.66 59.94 -20.37
CA GLN A 300 -85.21 60.82 -21.40
C GLN A 300 -86.74 60.91 -21.31
N HIS A 301 -87.43 59.76 -21.20
CA HIS A 301 -88.89 59.74 -21.01
C HIS A 301 -89.33 60.44 -19.71
N ALA A 302 -88.58 60.27 -18.62
CA ALA A 302 -88.89 60.94 -17.36
C ALA A 302 -88.69 62.46 -17.43
N ILE A 303 -87.67 62.93 -18.15
CA ILE A 303 -87.44 64.36 -18.42
C ILE A 303 -88.61 64.93 -19.23
N GLU A 304 -89.03 64.25 -20.30
CA GLU A 304 -90.18 64.67 -21.13
C GLU A 304 -91.49 64.71 -20.32
N ALA A 305 -91.76 63.68 -19.51
CA ALA A 305 -92.93 63.66 -18.63
C ALA A 305 -92.89 64.78 -17.57
N SER A 306 -91.70 65.06 -17.01
CA SER A 306 -91.48 66.18 -16.08
C SER A 306 -91.73 67.53 -16.75
N GLN A 307 -91.27 67.73 -17.99
CA GLN A 307 -91.55 68.95 -18.76
C GLN A 307 -93.05 69.15 -18.98
N VAL A 308 -93.77 68.11 -19.43
CA VAL A 308 -95.23 68.18 -19.65
C VAL A 308 -95.99 68.48 -18.34
N THR A 309 -95.58 67.88 -17.22
CA THR A 309 -96.20 68.17 -15.93
C THR A 309 -95.87 69.58 -15.44
N ASN A 310 -94.63 70.06 -15.65
CA ASN A 310 -94.23 71.43 -15.33
C ASN A 310 -94.99 72.46 -16.17
N GLU A 311 -95.20 72.22 -17.47
CA GLU A 311 -96.06 73.04 -18.33
C GLU A 311 -97.51 73.10 -17.81
N LYS A 312 -98.06 71.96 -17.38
CA LYS A 312 -99.40 71.93 -16.74
C LYS A 312 -99.42 72.73 -15.44
N VAL A 313 -98.41 72.62 -14.60
CA VAL A 313 -98.27 73.40 -13.36
C VAL A 313 -98.22 74.89 -13.69
N GLN A 314 -97.39 75.33 -14.63
CA GLN A 314 -97.31 76.73 -15.05
C GLN A 314 -98.66 77.25 -15.60
N ASN A 315 -99.38 76.43 -16.37
CA ASN A 315 -100.72 76.78 -16.85
C ASN A 315 -101.73 76.92 -15.70
N LEU A 316 -101.67 76.02 -14.71
CA LEU A 316 -102.50 76.11 -13.50
C LEU A 316 -102.13 77.31 -12.64
N GLU A 317 -100.84 77.60 -12.46
CA GLU A 317 -100.35 78.79 -11.75
C GLU A 317 -100.84 80.07 -12.43
N ARG A 318 -100.73 80.16 -13.76
CA ARG A 318 -101.32 81.28 -14.54
C ARG A 318 -102.82 81.38 -14.34
N LEU A 319 -103.56 80.27 -14.36
CA LEU A 319 -105.00 80.27 -14.13
C LEU A 319 -105.34 80.73 -12.70
N VAL A 320 -104.61 80.24 -11.70
CA VAL A 320 -104.73 80.65 -10.30
C VAL A 320 -104.44 82.15 -10.15
N ASP A 321 -103.42 82.67 -10.82
CA ASP A 321 -103.10 84.11 -10.83
C ASP A 321 -104.21 84.94 -11.49
N VAL A 322 -104.77 84.46 -12.61
CA VAL A 322 -105.93 85.10 -13.26
C VAL A 322 -107.16 85.10 -12.34
N LEU A 323 -107.41 83.98 -11.64
CA LEU A 323 -108.50 83.87 -10.68
C LEU A 323 -108.26 84.74 -9.44
N ARG A 324 -107.03 84.77 -8.88
CA ARG A 324 -106.63 85.69 -7.81
C ARG A 324 -106.78 87.14 -8.23
N LYS A 325 -106.44 87.49 -9.48
CA LYS A 325 -106.74 88.82 -10.03
C LYS A 325 -108.25 89.05 -10.09
N LYS A 326 -109.06 88.13 -10.62
CA LYS A 326 -110.54 88.29 -10.67
C LYS A 326 -111.21 88.40 -9.29
N VAL A 327 -110.69 87.68 -8.28
CA VAL A 327 -111.20 87.72 -6.90
C VAL A 327 -110.66 88.93 -6.14
N GLY A 328 -109.38 89.28 -6.32
CA GLY A 328 -108.72 90.43 -5.69
C GLY A 328 -109.02 91.79 -6.34
N THR A 329 -109.50 91.80 -7.59
CA THR A 329 -110.12 92.96 -8.28
C THR A 329 -111.64 92.81 -8.41
N GLY A 330 -112.22 91.96 -7.56
CA GLY A 330 -113.65 91.86 -7.32
C GLY A 330 -114.19 93.15 -6.72
N THR A 331 -114.52 94.08 -7.60
CA THR A 331 -115.73 94.88 -7.46
C THR A 331 -116.89 93.91 -7.28
N MET A 332 -117.14 93.52 -6.03
CA MET A 332 -118.44 93.01 -5.62
C MET A 332 -119.44 94.15 -5.77
N ARG A 333 -120.03 94.27 -6.96
CA ARG A 333 -121.31 94.94 -7.11
C ARG A 333 -122.40 93.88 -6.97
N THR A 334 -122.97 93.84 -5.78
CA THR A 334 -124.38 93.49 -5.58
C THR A 334 -125.22 94.73 -5.92
N VAL A 335 -126.50 94.55 -6.32
CA VAL A 335 -127.54 95.57 -6.66
C VAL A 335 -127.50 96.02 -8.14
N ILE A 336 -128.48 95.72 -9.02
CA ILE A 336 -129.75 94.95 -9.03
C ILE A 336 -129.78 94.15 -10.34
#